data_AF-A0A9E5NAW7-F1
#
_entry.id   AF-A0A9E5NAW7-F1
#
_cell.length_a   1.000
_cell.length_b   1.000
_cell.length_c   1.000
_cell.angle_alpha   90.00
_cell.angle_beta   90.00
_cell.angle_gamma   90.00
#
_symmetry.space_group_name_H-M   'P 1'
#
loop_
_entity.id
_entity.type
_entity.pdbx_description
1 polymer ?
#
loop_
_entity_poly.entity_id
_entity_poly.type
_entity_poly.pdbx_seq_one_letter_code
_entity_poly.pdbx_strand_id
1 'polypeptide(L)'
;MIAQCPTCEARYRVDDAKVGPGGTKFKCKKCRNTFTVFREVQQQEQQDPVRRAPTTRNCPHCGKPIPFQAVKCRYCREAVDKEAVGFEEQEAHADEGGGEHQDPFVSQGGPGAEHQ
;
A
#
# COMPACT_ATOMS: atom_id res chain seq x y z
N MET A 1 -6.55 -32.51 -6.81
CA MET A 1 -7.46 -31.69 -5.97
C MET A 1 -8.78 -32.42 -5.70
N ILE A 2 -9.57 -31.99 -4.71
CA ILE A 2 -10.93 -32.50 -4.47
C ILE A 2 -11.93 -31.40 -4.86
N ALA A 3 -12.83 -31.68 -5.81
CA ALA A 3 -13.93 -30.81 -6.17
C ALA A 3 -15.22 -31.24 -5.46
N GLN A 4 -15.96 -30.29 -4.89
CA GLN A 4 -17.26 -30.53 -4.27
C GLN A 4 -18.38 -30.10 -5.21
N CYS A 5 -19.40 -30.95 -5.37
CA CYS A 5 -20.58 -30.57 -6.13
C CYS A 5 -21.47 -29.62 -5.30
N PRO A 6 -21.87 -28.44 -5.80
CA PRO A 6 -22.68 -27.49 -5.04
C PRO A 6 -24.13 -27.96 -4.82
N THR A 7 -24.58 -29.00 -5.54
CA THR A 7 -25.98 -29.47 -5.49
C THR A 7 -26.19 -30.63 -4.53
N CYS A 8 -25.19 -31.52 -4.41
CA CYS A 8 -25.33 -32.77 -3.63
C CYS A 8 -24.13 -33.06 -2.73
N GLU A 9 -23.19 -32.11 -2.67
CA GLU A 9 -22.01 -32.08 -1.81
C GLU A 9 -21.09 -33.29 -1.96
N ALA A 10 -21.21 -34.02 -3.07
CA ALA A 10 -20.32 -35.13 -3.38
C ALA A 10 -18.90 -34.63 -3.66
N ARG A 11 -17.92 -35.31 -3.06
CA ARG A 11 -16.49 -35.04 -3.22
C ARG A 11 -15.91 -35.89 -4.34
N TYR A 12 -15.27 -35.26 -5.32
CA TYR A 12 -14.65 -35.93 -6.46
C TYR A 12 -13.16 -35.62 -6.53
N ARG A 13 -12.34 -36.64 -6.78
CA ARG A 13 -10.93 -36.44 -7.14
C ARG A 13 -10.87 -35.92 -8.57
N VAL A 14 -10.32 -34.72 -8.75
CA VAL A 14 -10.12 -34.09 -10.05
C VAL A 14 -8.63 -33.87 -10.25
N ASP A 15 -8.14 -34.21 -11.44
CA ASP A 15 -6.77 -33.98 -11.86
C ASP A 15 -6.52 -32.49 -12.10
N ASP A 16 -5.58 -31.91 -11.35
CA ASP A 16 -5.19 -30.50 -11.45
C ASP A 16 -4.64 -30.13 -12.84
N ALA A 17 -4.09 -31.10 -13.58
CA ALA A 17 -3.61 -30.92 -14.95
C ALA A 17 -4.75 -30.65 -15.95
N LYS A 18 -5.98 -31.07 -15.62
CA LYS A 18 -7.18 -30.86 -16.45
C LYS A 18 -7.96 -29.62 -16.05
N VAL A 19 -7.63 -29.00 -14.92
CA VAL A 19 -8.26 -27.77 -14.43
C VAL A 19 -7.39 -26.59 -14.84
N GLY A 20 -7.78 -25.94 -15.95
CA GLY A 20 -7.09 -24.76 -16.45
C GLY A 20 -7.33 -23.51 -15.58
N PRO A 21 -6.63 -22.40 -15.85
CA PRO A 21 -6.81 -21.14 -15.13
C PRO A 21 -8.23 -20.55 -15.25
N GLY A 22 -8.95 -20.89 -16.33
CA GLY A 22 -10.36 -20.52 -16.53
C GLY A 22 -11.38 -21.50 -15.94
N GLY A 23 -10.92 -22.52 -15.21
CA GLY A 23 -11.74 -23.63 -14.73
C GLY A 23 -12.13 -24.63 -15.83
N THR A 24 -12.68 -25.76 -15.41
CA THR A 24 -13.06 -26.87 -16.30
C THR A 24 -14.49 -27.32 -16.01
N LYS A 25 -15.27 -27.56 -17.08
CA LYS A 25 -16.63 -28.11 -16.97
C LYS A 25 -16.58 -29.54 -16.43
N PHE A 26 -17.24 -29.77 -15.31
CA PHE A 26 -17.32 -31.06 -14.64
C PHE A 26 -18.77 -31.49 -14.47
N LYS A 27 -19.07 -32.73 -14.83
CA LYS A 27 -20.40 -33.33 -14.69
C LYS A 27 -20.42 -34.26 -13.49
N CYS A 28 -21.26 -33.94 -12.50
CA CYS A 28 -21.46 -34.76 -11.31
C CYS A 28 -22.07 -36.12 -11.68
N LYS A 29 -21.46 -37.23 -11.23
CA LYS A 29 -22.04 -38.57 -11.44
C LYS A 29 -23.19 -38.89 -10.48
N LYS A 30 -23.33 -38.18 -9.35
CA LYS A 30 -24.36 -38.43 -8.32
C LYS A 30 -25.69 -37.74 -8.63
N CYS A 31 -25.67 -36.44 -8.93
CA CYS A 31 -26.89 -35.66 -9.20
C CYS A 31 -27.04 -35.22 -10.66
N ARG A 32 -26.06 -35.51 -11.53
CA ARG A 32 -26.02 -35.09 -12.94
C ARG A 32 -25.90 -33.58 -13.18
N ASN A 33 -25.70 -32.76 -12.13
CA ASN A 33 -25.42 -31.34 -12.29
C ASN A 33 -24.09 -31.11 -13.01
N THR A 34 -24.05 -30.15 -13.92
CA THR A 34 -22.82 -29.73 -14.63
C THR A 34 -22.38 -28.38 -14.08
N PHE A 35 -21.17 -28.31 -13.55
CA PHE A 35 -20.63 -27.12 -12.90
C PHE A 35 -19.16 -26.90 -13.32
N THR A 36 -18.66 -25.68 -13.15
CA THR A 36 -17.26 -25.37 -13.45
C THR A 36 -16.42 -25.53 -12.19
N VAL A 37 -15.37 -26.33 -12.27
CA VAL A 37 -14.37 -26.50 -11.21
C VAL A 37 -13.24 -25.53 -11.49
N PHE A 38 -12.98 -24.61 -10.57
CA PHE A 38 -11.82 -23.72 -10.61
C PHE A 38 -10.74 -24.28 -9.69
N ARG A 39 -9.47 -24.08 -10.04
CA ARG A 39 -8.39 -24.30 -9.09
C ARG A 39 -8.54 -23.24 -8.00
N GLU A 40 -8.78 -23.69 -6.77
CA GLU A 40 -8.87 -22.80 -5.61
C GLU A 40 -7.46 -22.30 -5.26
N VAL A 41 -6.96 -21.34 -6.05
CA VAL A 41 -5.81 -20.51 -5.67
C VAL A 41 -6.38 -19.49 -4.69
N GLN A 42 -6.49 -19.93 -3.43
CA GLN A 42 -6.59 -19.12 -2.22
C GLN A 42 -6.89 -17.63 -2.46
N GLN A 43 -8.13 -17.29 -2.81
CA GLN A 43 -8.62 -15.90 -2.88
C GLN A 43 -8.86 -15.30 -1.49
N GLN A 44 -8.13 -15.79 -0.48
CA GLN A 44 -8.31 -15.39 0.92
C GLN A 44 -7.24 -14.40 1.40
N GLU A 45 -6.61 -13.68 0.47
CA GLU A 45 -5.57 -12.68 0.79
C GLU A 45 -5.96 -11.24 0.36
N GLN A 46 -7.19 -11.03 -0.14
CA GLN A 46 -7.66 -9.71 -0.58
C GLN A 46 -8.88 -9.20 0.19
N GLN A 47 -8.98 -9.48 1.48
CA GLN A 47 -9.84 -8.71 2.39
C GLN A 47 -9.17 -8.54 3.75
N ASP A 48 -8.07 -7.79 3.75
CA ASP A 48 -7.61 -7.13 4.96
C ASP A 48 -7.28 -5.67 4.63
N PRO A 49 -8.18 -4.70 4.93
CA PRO A 49 -7.88 -3.28 4.86
C PRO A 49 -7.00 -2.86 6.06
N VAL A 50 -5.86 -3.51 6.27
CA VAL A 50 -4.77 -3.05 7.13
C VAL A 50 -3.67 -2.63 6.16
N ARG A 51 -3.40 -1.35 5.89
CA ARG A 51 -2.97 -0.34 6.83
C ARG A 51 -3.34 1.06 6.32
N ARG A 52 -4.43 1.62 6.81
CA ARG A 52 -4.46 3.06 7.05
C ARG A 52 -4.86 3.23 8.51
N ALA A 53 -3.95 3.76 9.31
CA ALA A 53 -4.25 4.06 10.70
C ALA A 53 -5.53 4.93 10.76
N PRO A 54 -6.40 4.74 11.77
CA PRO A 54 -7.59 5.56 11.90
C PRO A 54 -7.18 7.03 12.10
N THR A 55 -7.42 7.87 11.09
CA THR A 55 -7.08 9.31 11.12
C THR A 55 -8.02 10.13 12.00
N THR A 56 -9.07 9.50 12.53
CA THR A 56 -10.18 10.16 13.24
C THR A 56 -10.51 9.34 14.49
N ARG A 57 -10.66 10.02 15.64
CA ARG A 57 -11.15 9.49 16.92
C ARG A 57 -12.38 10.25 17.40
N ASN A 58 -13.13 9.69 18.33
CA ASN A 58 -14.24 10.42 18.95
C ASN A 58 -13.73 11.30 20.10
N CYS A 59 -14.26 12.52 20.22
CA CYS A 59 -13.93 13.42 21.32
C CYS A 59 -14.50 12.87 22.65
N PRO A 60 -13.69 12.73 23.71
CA PRO A 60 -14.16 12.22 25.01
C PRO A 60 -15.20 13.14 25.69
N HIS A 61 -15.23 14.43 25.34
CA HIS A 61 -16.16 15.39 25.95
C HIS A 61 -17.52 15.46 25.28
N CYS A 62 -17.63 15.13 23.99
CA CYS A 62 -18.89 15.31 23.24
C CYS A 62 -19.21 14.19 22.24
N GLY A 63 -18.39 13.15 22.14
CA GLY A 63 -18.60 11.97 21.29
C GLY A 63 -18.45 12.19 19.78
N LYS A 64 -18.21 13.44 19.33
CA LYS A 64 -18.14 13.77 17.89
C LYS A 64 -16.78 13.38 17.28
N PRO A 65 -16.74 13.03 15.99
CA PRO A 65 -15.50 12.64 15.31
C PRO A 65 -14.56 13.84 15.17
N ILE A 66 -13.35 13.71 15.68
CA ILE A 66 -12.25 14.67 15.60
C ILE A 66 -11.00 13.97 15.04
N PRO A 67 -10.09 14.69 14.36
CA PRO A 67 -8.87 14.05 13.88
C PRO A 67 -8.04 13.50 15.07
N PHE A 68 -7.33 12.40 14.86
CA PHE A 68 -6.56 11.76 15.93
C PHE A 68 -5.51 12.71 16.54
N GLN A 69 -4.95 13.59 15.71
CA GLN A 69 -4.01 14.66 16.07
C GLN A 69 -4.66 15.96 16.59
N ALA A 70 -5.99 16.01 16.79
CA ALA A 70 -6.63 17.24 17.27
C ALA A 70 -6.27 17.51 18.73
N VAL A 71 -5.71 18.69 19.00
CA VAL A 71 -5.46 19.22 20.36
C VAL A 71 -6.74 19.87 20.94
N LYS A 72 -7.65 20.32 20.09
CA LYS A 72 -8.92 20.96 20.48
C LYS A 72 -10.09 20.41 19.67
N CYS A 73 -11.19 20.12 20.33
CA CYS A 73 -12.40 19.68 19.65
C CYS A 73 -13.09 20.86 18.95
N ARG A 74 -13.32 20.75 17.64
CA ARG A 74 -14.04 21.78 16.86
C ARG A 74 -15.51 21.99 17.27
N TYR A 75 -16.07 21.06 18.02
CA TYR A 75 -17.50 21.06 18.33
C TYR A 75 -17.83 21.52 19.74
N CYS A 76 -17.13 21.01 20.76
CA CYS A 76 -17.34 21.45 22.14
C CYS A 76 -16.32 22.50 22.58
N ARG A 77 -15.28 22.77 21.78
CA ARG A 77 -14.18 23.71 22.07
C ARG A 77 -13.35 23.36 23.30
N GLU A 78 -13.50 22.15 23.83
CA GLU A 78 -12.69 21.61 24.93
C GLU A 78 -11.36 21.03 24.42
N ALA A 79 -10.32 21.08 25.25
CA ALA A 79 -9.03 20.47 24.97
C ALA A 79 -9.13 18.93 25.03
N VAL A 80 -8.37 18.24 24.18
CA VAL A 80 -8.31 16.76 24.11
C VAL A 80 -6.83 16.36 24.08
N ASP A 81 -6.41 15.47 24.97
CA ASP A 81 -5.09 15.46 25.63
C ASP A 81 -3.84 15.41 24.73
N LYS A 82 -2.77 16.05 25.21
CA LYS A 82 -1.49 16.34 24.50
C LYS A 82 -0.43 15.22 24.56
N GLU A 83 -0.59 14.18 25.39
CA GLU A 83 0.51 13.25 25.72
C GLU A 83 0.51 11.93 24.92
N ALA A 84 -0.51 11.67 24.09
CA ALA A 84 -0.70 10.37 23.44
C ALA A 84 -0.15 10.24 22.01
N VAL A 85 0.42 11.31 21.43
CA VAL A 85 0.90 11.30 20.05
C VAL A 85 2.41 11.42 20.03
N GLY A 86 3.08 10.36 20.50
CA GLY A 86 4.48 10.14 20.20
C GLY A 86 4.65 9.91 18.70
N PHE A 87 5.01 10.95 17.98
CA PHE A 87 5.72 10.85 16.71
C PHE A 87 6.81 11.90 16.77
N GLU A 88 8.01 11.43 17.13
CA GLU A 88 9.23 12.22 17.10
C GLU A 88 9.34 12.97 15.77
N GLU A 89 9.69 14.24 15.90
CA GLU A 89 10.23 15.08 14.85
C GLU A 89 11.31 14.28 14.10
N GLN A 90 11.08 13.94 12.82
CA GLN A 90 12.08 13.31 11.96
C GLN A 90 12.29 14.18 10.74
N GLU A 91 13.44 14.84 10.79
CA GLU A 91 13.98 15.83 9.87
C GLU A 91 14.23 15.27 8.46
N ALA A 92 13.90 16.08 7.44
CA ALA A 92 14.53 16.01 6.13
C ALA A 92 14.50 17.40 5.48
N HIS A 93 15.11 18.38 6.16
CA HIS A 93 15.57 19.60 5.53
C HIS A 93 16.91 19.27 4.85
N ALA A 94 16.85 18.96 3.55
CA ALA A 94 18.04 18.73 2.75
C ALA A 94 18.81 20.03 2.57
N ASP A 95 19.84 20.18 3.41
CA ASP A 95 21.19 20.63 3.08
C ASP A 95 21.46 20.98 1.60
N GLU A 96 21.36 22.26 1.24
CA GLU A 96 22.00 22.81 0.04
C GLU A 96 23.19 23.68 0.49
N GLY A 97 24.28 23.01 0.85
CA GLY A 97 25.54 23.62 1.23
C GLY A 97 26.73 23.10 0.41
N GLY A 98 27.19 23.92 -0.55
CA GLY A 98 28.62 24.06 -0.86
C GLY A 98 29.17 23.35 -2.11
N GLY A 99 29.77 24.14 -3.01
CA GLY A 99 30.74 23.57 -3.96
C GLY A 99 31.06 24.33 -5.26
N GLU A 100 31.25 25.66 -5.25
CA GLU A 100 31.89 26.33 -6.40
C GLU A 100 33.21 26.97 -5.96
N HIS A 101 34.23 26.12 -5.87
CA HIS A 101 35.63 26.55 -5.85
C HIS A 101 36.36 25.75 -6.93
N GLN A 102 36.43 26.31 -8.13
CA GLN A 102 37.29 25.86 -9.23
C GLN A 102 37.62 27.06 -10.11
N ASP A 103 38.61 27.84 -9.69
CA ASP A 103 39.46 28.63 -10.59
C ASP A 103 40.88 28.07 -10.46
N PRO A 104 41.40 27.41 -11.50
CA PRO A 104 42.55 28.03 -12.15
C PRO A 104 42.61 27.71 -13.64
N PHE A 105 42.19 28.63 -14.51
CA PHE A 105 42.66 28.63 -15.89
C PHE A 105 42.74 30.03 -16.51
N VAL A 106 43.62 30.88 -15.97
CA VAL A 106 44.16 32.00 -16.76
C VAL A 106 45.40 31.51 -17.50
N SER A 107 45.20 31.06 -18.73
CA SER A 107 46.25 30.69 -19.68
C SER A 107 45.82 31.04 -21.09
N GLN A 108 45.60 32.32 -21.37
CA GLN A 108 45.44 32.90 -22.72
C GLN A 108 45.78 34.40 -22.61
N GLY A 109 46.71 35.01 -23.34
CA GLY A 109 47.62 34.56 -24.37
C GLY A 109 48.58 35.72 -24.69
N GLY A 110 49.81 35.40 -25.09
CA GLY A 110 50.69 36.37 -25.73
C GLY A 110 50.30 36.57 -27.20
N PRO A 111 50.44 37.80 -27.71
CA PRO A 111 51.27 38.06 -28.89
C PRO A 111 52.24 39.22 -28.57
N GLY A 112 53.51 39.23 -28.96
CA GLY A 112 54.02 38.88 -30.29
C GLY A 112 54.10 40.15 -31.14
N ALA A 113 55.33 40.66 -31.29
CA ALA A 113 55.85 41.51 -32.38
C ALA A 113 55.65 43.04 -32.35
N GLU A 114 56.77 43.78 -32.22
CA GLU A 114 57.28 44.82 -33.16
C GLU A 114 58.53 45.48 -32.52
N HIS A 115 59.77 45.14 -32.89
CA HIS A 115 60.62 45.60 -34.01
C HIS A 115 60.81 47.13 -34.14
N GLN A 116 62.04 47.53 -33.76
CA GLN A 116 62.84 48.71 -34.16
C GLN A 116 62.59 50.06 -33.49
#